data_AF-A0A4W5RKW4-F1
#
_entry.id   AF-A0A4W5RKW4-F1
#
_cell.length_a   1.000
_cell.length_b   1.000
_cell.length_c   1.000
_cell.angle_alpha   90.00
_cell.angle_beta   90.00
_cell.angle_gamma   90.00
#
_symmetry.space_group_name_H-M   'P 1'
#
loop_
_entity.id
_entity.type
_entity.pdbx_description
1 polymer ?
#
loop_
_entity_poly.entity_id
_entity_poly.type
_entity_poly.pdbx_seq_one_letter_code
_entity_poly.pdbx_strand_id
1 'polypeptide(L)' 'MSTAQQLHGVRTKFIEKASKVILDQLMDDLLEDKVLNDGEIEGIKEKYKQRADKARQLIDSVRRKGNIASEMFLI' A
#
# COMPACT_ATOMS: atom_id res chain seq x y z
N MET A 1 3.85 -12.87 15.73
CA MET A 1 3.22 -12.57 14.42
C MET A 1 4.19 -11.73 13.63
N SER A 2 4.38 -12.01 12.35
CA SER A 2 5.20 -11.15 11.49
C SER A 2 4.44 -9.88 11.09
N THR A 3 5.15 -8.82 10.78
CA THR A 3 4.51 -7.56 10.39
C THR A 3 3.71 -7.70 9.10
N ALA A 4 4.16 -8.55 8.17
CA ALA A 4 3.39 -8.89 6.96
C ALA A 4 2.05 -9.60 7.29
N GLN A 5 1.99 -10.39 8.36
CA GLN A 5 0.73 -11.01 8.83
C GLN A 5 -0.20 -9.97 9.46
N GLN A 6 0.34 -9.03 10.25
CA GLN A 6 -0.44 -7.93 10.81
C GLN A 6 -1.02 -7.04 9.70
N LEU A 7 -0.20 -6.71 8.70
CA LEU A 7 -0.61 -5.95 7.53
C LEU A 7 -1.74 -6.65 6.74
N HIS A 8 -1.67 -7.98 6.64
CA HIS A 8 -2.76 -8.77 6.06
C HIS A 8 -4.05 -8.67 6.88
N GLY A 9 -3.96 -8.67 8.21
CA GLY A 9 -5.12 -8.56 9.11
C GLY A 9 -5.87 -7.23 9.00
N VAL A 10 -5.16 -6.12 8.75
CA VAL A 10 -5.80 -4.81 8.58
C VAL A 10 -6.27 -4.52 7.16
N ARG A 11 -5.95 -5.40 6.19
CA ARG A 11 -6.17 -5.21 4.76
C ARG A 11 -7.60 -4.81 4.40
N THR A 12 -8.59 -5.54 4.89
CA THR A 12 -10.01 -5.27 4.58
C THR A 12 -10.41 -3.88 5.06
N LYS A 13 -10.06 -3.55 6.31
CA LYS A 13 -10.37 -2.24 6.92
C LYS A 13 -9.67 -1.10 6.17
N PHE A 14 -8.42 -1.30 5.74
CA PHE A 14 -7.69 -0.34 4.92
C PHE A 14 -8.40 -0.09 3.59
N ILE A 15 -8.76 -1.17 2.86
CA ILE A 15 -9.46 -1.05 1.57
C ILE A 15 -10.79 -0.33 1.73
N GLU A 16 -11.54 -0.57 2.81
CA GLU A 16 -12.83 0.09 3.06
C GLU A 16 -12.68 1.56 3.41
N LYS A 17 -11.71 1.91 4.28
CA LYS A 17 -11.63 3.23 4.91
C LYS A 17 -10.64 4.20 4.27
N ALA A 18 -9.64 3.72 3.54
CA ALA A 18 -8.63 4.59 2.94
C ALA A 18 -9.29 5.53 1.91
N SER A 19 -9.27 6.83 2.16
CA SER A 19 -9.75 7.82 1.20
C SER A 19 -8.77 7.93 0.02
N LYS A 20 -9.19 8.58 -1.08
CA LYS A 20 -8.28 8.86 -2.19
C LYS A 20 -7.06 9.67 -1.72
N VAL A 21 -7.27 10.68 -0.87
CA VAL A 21 -6.20 11.52 -0.33
C VAL A 21 -5.21 10.69 0.48
N ILE A 22 -5.69 9.80 1.34
CA ILE A 22 -4.82 8.91 2.13
C ILE A 22 -4.03 7.97 1.19
N LEU A 23 -4.66 7.44 0.13
CA LEU A 23 -3.95 6.58 -0.81
C LEU A 23 -2.86 7.32 -1.59
N ASP A 24 -3.15 8.54 -2.06
CA ASP A 24 -2.19 9.34 -2.81
C ASP A 24 -1.01 9.73 -1.92
N GLN A 25 -1.26 10.19 -0.68
CA GLN A 25 -0.20 10.49 0.29
C GLN A 25 0.66 9.25 0.61
N LEU A 26 0.02 8.11 0.89
CA LEU A 26 0.75 6.89 1.23
C LEU A 26 1.57 6.37 0.05
N MET A 27 1.12 6.59 -1.19
CA MET A 27 1.92 6.27 -2.38
C MET A 27 3.18 7.13 -2.46
N ASP A 28 3.08 8.41 -2.11
CA ASP A 28 4.21 9.34 -2.12
C ASP A 28 5.20 9.01 -0.98
N ASP A 29 4.70 8.72 0.23
CA ASP A 29 5.52 8.30 1.38
C ASP A 29 6.30 7.00 1.07
N LEU A 30 5.62 5.99 0.50
CA LEU A 30 6.25 4.71 0.14
C LEU A 30 7.26 4.84 -1.00
N LEU A 31 7.12 5.88 -1.84
CA LEU A 31 8.09 6.21 -2.88
C LEU A 31 9.33 6.89 -2.28
N GLU A 32 9.12 7.85 -1.38
CA GLU A 32 10.20 8.55 -0.66
C GLU A 32 11.05 7.58 0.15
N ASP A 33 10.41 6.65 0.86
CA ASP A 33 11.06 5.59 1.64
C ASP A 33 11.64 4.46 0.78
N LYS A 34 11.52 4.56 -0.55
CA LYS A 34 11.99 3.56 -1.54
C LYS A 34 11.40 2.16 -1.33
N VAL A 35 10.23 2.09 -0.69
CA VAL A 35 9.47 0.85 -0.56
C VAL A 35 8.87 0.48 -1.90
N LEU A 36 8.31 1.46 -2.63
CA LEU A 36 7.86 1.32 -4.00
C LEU A 36 8.67 2.25 -4.91
N ASN A 37 8.87 1.85 -6.16
CA ASN A 37 9.48 2.72 -7.17
C ASN A 37 8.42 3.43 -8.02
N ASP A 38 8.86 4.43 -8.81
CA ASP A 38 7.98 5.22 -9.67
C ASP A 38 7.11 4.34 -10.59
N GLY A 39 7.71 3.34 -11.24
CA GLY A 39 6.99 2.44 -12.14
C GLY A 39 5.94 1.56 -11.43
N GLU A 40 6.18 1.18 -10.17
CA GLU A 40 5.19 0.49 -9.35
C GLU A 40 4.02 1.41 -8.98
N ILE A 41 4.31 2.66 -8.61
CA ILE A 41 3.29 3.66 -8.26
C ILE A 41 2.46 4.07 -9.48
N GLU A 42 3.10 4.41 -10.60
CA GLU A 42 2.44 4.71 -11.87
C GLU A 42 1.59 3.53 -12.33
N GLY A 43 2.14 2.31 -12.26
CA GLY A 43 1.42 1.09 -12.59
C GLY A 43 0.14 0.93 -11.77
N ILE A 44 0.15 1.28 -10.48
CA ILE A 44 -1.05 1.27 -9.64
C ILE A 44 -2.02 2.41 -10.04
N LYS A 45 -1.50 3.61 -10.28
CA LYS A 45 -2.31 4.80 -10.62
C LYS A 45 -3.05 4.62 -11.95
N GLU A 46 -2.41 3.98 -12.94
CA GLU A 46 -2.93 3.77 -14.30
C GLU A 46 -3.79 2.51 -14.45
N LYS A 47 -3.34 1.36 -13.92
CA LYS A 47 -4.06 0.08 -14.14
C LYS A 47 -5.38 -0.01 -13.38
N TYR A 48 -5.51 0.68 -12.25
CA TYR A 48 -6.68 0.55 -11.39
C TYR A 48 -7.43 1.87 -11.33
N LYS A 49 -8.69 1.88 -11.80
CA LYS A 49 -9.53 3.10 -11.77
C LYS A 49 -10.20 3.31 -10.41
N GLN A 50 -10.62 2.22 -9.76
CA GLN A 50 -11.36 2.29 -8.50
C GLN A 50 -10.43 2.45 -7.30
N ARG A 51 -10.81 3.32 -6.37
CA ARG A 51 -10.09 3.57 -5.11
C ARG A 51 -9.82 2.27 -4.33
N ALA A 52 -10.82 1.40 -4.22
CA ALA A 52 -10.69 0.13 -3.49
C ALA A 52 -9.66 -0.82 -4.15
N ASP A 53 -9.59 -0.83 -5.48
CA ASP A 53 -8.63 -1.66 -6.21
C ASP A 53 -7.21 -1.10 -6.07
N LYS A 54 -7.04 0.23 -6.10
CA LYS A 54 -5.77 0.90 -5.77
C LYS A 54 -5.31 0.57 -4.35
N ALA A 55 -6.19 0.71 -3.37
CA ALA A 55 -5.91 0.38 -1.97
C ALA A 55 -5.46 -1.07 -1.81
N ARG A 56 -6.17 -1.99 -2.47
CA ARG A 56 -5.84 -3.42 -2.46
C ARG A 56 -4.45 -3.68 -3.02
N GLN A 57 -4.12 -3.06 -4.14
CA GLN A 57 -2.84 -3.29 -4.81
C GLN A 57 -1.67 -2.65 -4.08
N LEU A 58 -1.88 -1.48 -3.47
CA LEU A 58 -0.87 -0.84 -2.65
C LEU A 58 -0.47 -1.72 -1.46
N ILE A 59 -1.43 -2.12 -0.63
CA ILE A 59 -1.17 -2.94 0.56
C ILE A 59 -0.61 -4.33 0.21
N ASP A 60 -1.11 -4.96 -0.87
CA ASP A 60 -0.60 -6.26 -1.31
C ASP A 60 0.82 -6.16 -1.89
N SER A 61 1.19 -5.03 -2.50
CA SER A 61 2.55 -4.83 -3.03
C SER A 61 3.55 -4.61 -1.91
N VAL A 62 3.21 -3.78 -0.92
CA VAL A 62 4.06 -3.56 0.27
C VAL A 62 4.23 -4.86 1.06
N ARG A 63 3.15 -5.60 1.30
CA ARG A 63 3.21 -6.89 2.02
C ARG A 63 4.13 -7.90 1.33
N ARG A 64 4.13 -7.95 -0.01
CA ARG A 64 4.97 -8.88 -0.79
C ARG A 64 6.46 -8.56 -0.70
N LYS A 65 6.84 -7.33 -0.38
CA LYS A 65 8.25 -6.94 -0.17
C LYS A 65 8.81 -7.40 1.18
N GLY A 66 7.96 -7.88 2.08
CA GLY A 66 8.36 -8.52 3.33
C GLY A 66 8.13 -7.65 4.56
N ASN A 67 8.70 -8.09 5.69
CA ASN A 67 8.36 -7.52 7.01
C ASN A 67 8.82 -6.06 7.15
N ILE A 68 10.02 -5.70 6.69
CA ILE A 68 10.54 -4.32 6.79
C ILE A 68 9.62 -3.34 6.04
N ALA A 69 9.27 -3.66 4.80
CA ALA A 69 8.32 -2.85 4.03
C ALA A 69 6.93 -2.79 4.70
N SER A 70 6.49 -3.90 5.29
CA SER A 70 5.22 -3.95 6.02
C SER A 70 5.24 -3.14 7.31
N GLU A 71 6.40 -2.97 7.95
CA GLU A 71 6.59 -2.11 9.12
C GLU A 71 6.39 -0.64 8.75
N MET A 72 7.03 -0.18 7.67
CA MET A 72 6.91 1.20 7.19
C MET A 72 5.45 1.59 6.86
N PHE A 73 4.60 0.64 6.50
CA PHE A 73 3.19 0.88 6.19
C PHE A 73 2.30 1.02 7.43
N LEU A 74 2.69 0.42 8.55
CA LEU A 74 1.87 0.37 9.76
C LEU A 74 2.20 1.49 10.77
N ILE A 75 3.25 2.27 10.50
CA ILE A 75 3.69 3.42 11.29
C ILE A 75 2.78 4.63 10.98
#